data_AF-A0A0R3UKI8-F1
#
_entry.id   AF-A0A0R3UKI8-F1
#
_cell.length_a   1.000
_cell.length_b   1.000
_cell.length_c   1.000
_cell.angle_alpha   90.00
_cell.angle_beta   90.00
_cell.angle_gamma   90.00
#
_symmetry.space_group_name_H-M   'P 1'
#
loop_
_entity.id
_entity.type
_entity.pdbx_description
1 polymer ?
#
loop_
_entity_poly.entity_id
_entity_poly.type
_entity_poly.pdbx_seq_one_letter_code
_entity_poly.pdbx_strand_id
1 'polypeptide(L)'
;MEASPRSPAPEQEVRIFKEIHDHYGKQVLQNVRRWEWAVIHEAVTREQLFFLHSCVRSDVFPKSVHYKPPIPTDRAKDLAYKLSVQMRKELITDAHHRLEKYAFEINKWRTICEGQMEPTWVERVKSAIQYTADAKRQMKKEYLNQKLQRLRSPRKENQENLIDRLSQMAISRNRRVLGDAGQLREDPRAAFNEHFDEKRDFPSFNAAFGFEFHDSGLFDDYL
;
A
#
# COMPACT_ATOMS: atom_id res chain seq x y z
N MET A 1 -12.73 -7.78 39.04
CA MET A 1 -11.57 -8.06 38.18
C MET A 1 -12.05 -8.92 37.04
N GLU A 2 -12.54 -8.29 35.98
CA GLU A 2 -13.08 -9.00 34.81
C GLU A 2 -11.93 -9.36 33.88
N ALA A 3 -11.85 -10.64 33.53
CA ALA A 3 -10.82 -11.19 32.69
C ALA A 3 -10.98 -10.65 31.25
N SER A 4 -9.99 -9.89 30.80
CA SER A 4 -9.81 -9.50 29.41
C SER A 4 -9.72 -10.78 28.54
N PRO A 5 -10.51 -10.93 27.47
CA PRO A 5 -10.38 -12.07 26.58
C PRO A 5 -9.04 -11.93 25.85
N ARG A 6 -8.09 -12.83 26.17
CA ARG A 6 -6.85 -12.96 25.41
C ARG A 6 -7.25 -13.31 23.98
N SER A 7 -6.91 -12.42 23.05
CA SER A 7 -7.01 -12.65 21.61
C SER A 7 -6.33 -13.99 21.28
N PRO A 8 -6.95 -14.90 20.49
CA PRO A 8 -6.30 -16.13 20.09
C PRO A 8 -5.03 -15.78 19.31
N ALA A 9 -3.89 -16.28 19.79
CA ALA A 9 -2.56 -15.98 19.27
C ALA A 9 -2.40 -16.44 17.80
N PRO A 10 -1.47 -15.84 17.03
CA PRO A 10 -1.12 -16.29 15.66
C PRO A 10 -0.77 -17.78 15.56
N GLU A 11 -0.40 -18.42 16.67
CA GLU A 11 -0.19 -19.87 16.74
C GLU A 11 -1.44 -20.69 16.38
N GLN A 12 -2.64 -20.18 16.66
CA GLN A 12 -3.88 -20.90 16.41
C GLN A 12 -4.28 -20.90 14.93
N GLU A 13 -3.90 -19.84 14.20
CA GLU A 13 -4.01 -19.78 12.74
C GLU A 13 -3.03 -20.74 12.05
N VAL A 14 -1.76 -20.77 12.46
CA VAL A 14 -0.77 -21.68 11.84
C VAL A 14 -1.18 -23.14 12.04
N ARG A 15 -1.78 -23.46 13.20
CA ARG A 15 -2.29 -24.80 13.50
C ARG A 15 -3.48 -25.20 12.63
N ILE A 16 -4.44 -24.32 12.35
CA ILE A 16 -5.62 -24.70 11.56
C ILE A 16 -5.26 -25.10 10.13
N PHE A 17 -4.36 -24.38 9.46
CA PHE A 17 -3.98 -24.71 8.08
C PHE A 17 -3.17 -26.00 7.99
N LYS A 18 -2.37 -26.29 9.02
CA LYS A 18 -1.68 -27.58 9.13
C LYS A 18 -2.69 -28.72 9.34
N GLU A 19 -3.66 -28.55 10.23
CA GLU A 19 -4.73 -29.53 10.46
C GLU A 19 -5.53 -29.81 9.17
N ILE A 20 -5.81 -28.80 8.35
CA ILE A 20 -6.48 -28.97 7.05
C ILE A 20 -5.63 -29.79 6.09
N HIS A 21 -4.33 -29.51 6.02
CA HIS A 21 -3.40 -30.29 5.19
C HIS A 21 -3.42 -31.76 5.59
N ASP A 22 -3.32 -32.04 6.89
CA ASP A 22 -3.19 -33.40 7.41
C ASP A 22 -4.50 -34.19 7.27
N HIS A 23 -5.66 -33.52 7.35
CA HIS A 23 -6.98 -34.18 7.30
C HIS A 23 -7.57 -34.27 5.88
N TYR A 24 -7.43 -33.21 5.07
CA TYR A 24 -8.07 -33.10 3.74
C TYR A 24 -7.07 -33.07 2.57
N GLY A 25 -5.77 -32.96 2.86
CA GLY A 25 -4.72 -32.95 1.86
C GLY A 25 -4.43 -31.58 1.25
N LYS A 26 -3.36 -31.55 0.45
CA LYS A 26 -2.79 -30.34 -0.17
C LYS A 26 -3.78 -29.56 -1.03
N GLN A 27 -4.62 -30.25 -1.80
CA GLN A 27 -5.54 -29.58 -2.72
C GLN A 27 -6.59 -28.74 -1.99
N VAL A 28 -7.14 -29.25 -0.89
CA VAL A 28 -8.13 -28.52 -0.08
C VAL A 28 -7.46 -27.34 0.62
N LEU A 29 -6.25 -27.54 1.17
CA LEU A 29 -5.48 -26.44 1.73
C LEU A 29 -5.27 -25.30 0.70
N GLN A 30 -4.92 -25.62 -0.54
CA GLN A 30 -4.75 -24.59 -1.59
C GLN A 30 -6.05 -23.81 -1.85
N ASN A 31 -7.19 -24.48 -1.89
CA ASN A 31 -8.49 -23.82 -2.07
C ASN A 31 -8.81 -22.90 -0.89
N VAL A 32 -8.53 -23.35 0.34
CA VAL A 32 -8.68 -22.55 1.55
C VAL A 32 -7.75 -21.33 1.55
N ARG A 33 -6.49 -21.47 1.11
CA ARG A 33 -5.56 -20.33 0.98
C ARG A 33 -6.00 -19.31 -0.06
N ARG A 34 -6.61 -19.77 -1.16
CA ARG A 34 -7.21 -18.86 -2.16
C ARG A 34 -8.42 -18.11 -1.60
N TRP A 35 -9.23 -18.79 -0.78
CA TRP A 35 -10.32 -18.15 -0.06
C TRP A 35 -9.80 -17.08 0.91
N GLU A 36 -8.82 -17.43 1.74
CA GLU A 36 -8.17 -16.53 2.69
C GLU A 36 -7.62 -15.29 1.98
N TRP A 37 -6.87 -15.50 0.90
CA TRP A 37 -6.29 -14.43 0.10
C TRP A 37 -7.35 -13.44 -0.38
N ALA A 38 -8.46 -13.95 -0.94
CA ALA A 38 -9.53 -13.10 -1.46
C ALA A 38 -10.20 -12.28 -0.35
N VAL A 39 -10.47 -12.87 0.83
CA VAL A 39 -11.07 -12.17 1.98
C VAL A 39 -10.13 -11.08 2.50
N ILE A 40 -8.84 -11.37 2.66
CA ILE A 40 -7.85 -10.38 3.10
C ILE A 40 -7.78 -9.21 2.10
N HIS A 41 -7.73 -9.50 0.80
CA HIS A 41 -7.63 -8.48 -0.23
C HIS A 41 -8.89 -7.62 -0.32
N GLU A 42 -10.08 -8.21 -0.17
CA GLU A 42 -11.33 -7.49 -0.09
C GLU A 42 -11.31 -6.51 1.11
N ALA A 43 -10.95 -7.00 2.30
CA ALA A 43 -10.91 -6.19 3.52
C ALA A 43 -9.90 -5.04 3.43
N VAL A 44 -8.69 -5.30 2.91
CA VAL A 44 -7.65 -4.28 2.70
C VAL A 44 -8.07 -3.26 1.64
N THR A 45 -8.71 -3.70 0.56
CA THR A 45 -9.16 -2.82 -0.53
C THR A 45 -10.29 -1.90 -0.07
N ARG A 46 -11.19 -2.35 0.81
CA ARG A 46 -12.19 -1.48 1.44
C ARG A 46 -11.56 -0.30 2.18
N GLU A 47 -10.49 -0.55 2.94
CA GLU A 47 -9.77 0.52 3.66
C GLU A 47 -9.02 1.45 2.69
N GLN A 48 -8.47 0.93 1.59
CA GLN A 48 -7.89 1.76 0.52
C GLN A 48 -8.93 2.69 -0.10
N LEU A 49 -10.12 2.15 -0.42
CA LEU A 49 -11.22 2.91 -0.99
C LEU A 49 -11.71 4.00 -0.02
N PHE A 50 -11.85 3.65 1.27
CA PHE A 50 -12.19 4.61 2.31
C PHE A 50 -11.18 5.76 2.39
N PHE A 51 -9.88 5.45 2.33
CA PHE A 51 -8.82 6.45 2.28
C PHE A 51 -8.93 7.36 1.05
N LEU A 52 -9.16 6.80 -0.15
CA LEU A 52 -9.32 7.59 -1.38
C LEU A 52 -10.51 8.54 -1.30
N HIS A 53 -11.66 8.09 -0.82
CA HIS A 53 -12.81 8.97 -0.59
C HIS A 53 -12.52 10.03 0.47
N SER A 54 -11.76 9.70 1.51
CA SER A 54 -11.34 10.67 2.52
C SER A 54 -10.40 11.74 1.94
N CYS A 55 -9.56 11.37 0.96
CA CYS A 55 -8.74 12.32 0.21
C CYS A 55 -9.59 13.26 -0.66
N VAL A 56 -10.65 12.73 -1.31
CA VAL A 56 -11.62 13.55 -2.05
C VAL A 56 -12.31 14.56 -1.13
N ARG A 57 -12.79 14.12 0.04
CA ARG A 57 -13.48 15.00 1.01
C ARG A 57 -12.59 16.10 1.58
N SER A 58 -11.28 15.84 1.68
CA SER A 58 -10.32 16.80 2.24
C SER A 58 -9.59 17.61 1.17
N ASP A 59 -9.95 17.43 -0.10
CA ASP A 59 -9.27 17.94 -1.28
C ASP A 59 -7.73 17.80 -1.26
N VAL A 60 -7.25 16.61 -0.88
CA VAL A 60 -5.83 16.26 -0.89
C VAL A 60 -5.55 15.17 -1.91
N PHE A 61 -4.31 15.13 -2.41
CA PHE A 61 -3.84 14.08 -3.30
C PHE A 61 -2.77 13.24 -2.61
N PRO A 62 -2.89 11.91 -2.57
CA PRO A 62 -1.74 11.09 -2.24
C PRO A 62 -0.63 11.32 -3.28
N LYS A 63 0.63 11.19 -2.85
CA LYS A 63 1.80 11.44 -3.71
C LYS A 63 1.75 10.68 -5.05
N SER A 64 1.16 9.50 -5.06
CA SER A 64 1.02 8.62 -6.23
C SER A 64 0.16 9.18 -7.36
N VAL A 65 -0.75 10.12 -7.06
CA VAL A 65 -1.61 10.77 -8.05
C VAL A 65 -1.36 12.26 -8.16
N HIS A 66 -0.40 12.79 -7.40
CA HIS A 66 -0.09 14.21 -7.41
C HIS A 66 0.87 14.50 -8.57
N TYR A 67 0.33 15.04 -9.67
CA TYR A 67 1.15 15.50 -10.78
C TYR A 67 1.82 16.82 -10.43
N LYS A 68 3.15 16.88 -10.55
CA LYS A 68 3.90 18.12 -10.44
C LYS A 68 3.88 18.83 -11.81
N PRO A 69 3.49 20.12 -11.89
CA PRO A 69 3.52 20.83 -13.14
C PRO A 69 4.96 20.97 -13.65
N PRO A 70 5.21 20.80 -14.96
CA PRO A 70 6.56 20.89 -15.53
C PRO A 70 7.11 22.32 -15.48
N ILE A 71 6.22 23.32 -15.56
CA ILE A 71 6.55 24.74 -15.55
C ILE A 71 5.62 25.41 -14.53
N PRO A 72 6.10 26.38 -13.72
CA PRO A 72 5.27 27.04 -12.69
C PRO A 72 4.28 28.08 -13.25
N THR A 73 3.70 27.85 -14.44
CA THR A 73 2.62 28.68 -15.00
C THR A 73 1.26 28.24 -14.47
N ASP A 74 0.30 29.16 -14.38
CA ASP A 74 -1.02 28.84 -13.84
C ASP A 74 -1.77 27.83 -14.73
N ARG A 75 -1.65 27.96 -16.05
CA ARG A 75 -2.19 26.96 -17.00
C ARG A 75 -1.62 25.55 -16.78
N ALA A 76 -0.33 25.43 -16.47
CA ALA A 76 0.29 24.13 -16.21
C ALA A 76 -0.13 23.56 -14.85
N LYS A 77 -0.29 24.41 -13.83
CA LYS A 77 -0.85 24.00 -12.52
C LYS A 77 -2.28 23.48 -12.66
N ASP A 78 -3.12 24.18 -13.42
CA ASP A 78 -4.51 23.78 -13.67
C ASP A 78 -4.58 22.43 -14.38
N LEU A 79 -3.72 22.22 -15.39
CA LEU A 79 -3.65 20.94 -16.09
C LEU A 79 -3.20 19.81 -15.16
N ALA A 80 -2.13 20.03 -14.38
CA ALA A 80 -1.63 19.05 -13.43
C ALA A 80 -2.69 18.69 -12.37
N TYR A 81 -3.46 19.67 -11.90
CA TYR A 81 -4.58 19.45 -10.99
C TYR A 81 -5.68 18.59 -11.64
N LYS A 82 -6.12 18.94 -12.87
CA LYS A 82 -7.12 18.16 -13.61
C LYS A 82 -6.70 16.70 -13.80
N LEU A 83 -5.43 16.46 -14.18
CA LEU A 83 -4.88 15.11 -14.31
C LEU A 83 -4.85 14.37 -12.95
N SER A 84 -4.49 15.06 -11.87
CA SER A 84 -4.50 14.49 -10.51
C SER A 84 -5.91 14.07 -10.08
N VAL A 85 -6.92 14.89 -10.40
CA VAL A 85 -8.33 14.58 -10.15
C VAL A 85 -8.77 13.36 -10.97
N GLN A 86 -8.43 13.33 -12.26
CA GLN A 86 -8.77 12.20 -13.14
C GLN A 86 -8.14 10.91 -12.63
N MET A 87 -6.84 10.91 -12.35
CA MET A 87 -6.15 9.72 -11.85
C MET A 87 -6.74 9.22 -10.53
N ARG A 88 -7.06 10.14 -9.59
CA ARG A 88 -7.74 9.76 -8.34
C ARG A 88 -9.11 9.10 -8.58
N LYS A 89 -9.88 9.55 -9.59
CA LYS A 89 -11.15 8.90 -9.98
C LYS A 89 -10.92 7.51 -10.54
N GLU A 90 -9.94 7.34 -11.44
CA GLU A 90 -9.59 6.02 -11.98
C GLU A 90 -9.22 5.03 -10.88
N LEU A 91 -8.45 5.46 -9.87
CA LEU A 91 -8.11 4.61 -8.73
C LEU A 91 -9.32 4.20 -7.89
N ILE A 92 -10.32 5.07 -7.76
CA ILE A 92 -11.57 4.75 -7.04
C ILE A 92 -12.36 3.71 -7.85
N THR A 93 -12.52 3.92 -9.15
CA THR A 93 -13.20 2.98 -10.05
C THR A 93 -12.51 1.61 -10.06
N ASP A 94 -11.19 1.58 -10.19
CA ASP A 94 -10.40 0.34 -10.10
C ASP A 94 -10.59 -0.38 -8.77
N ALA A 95 -10.60 0.36 -7.65
CA ALA A 95 -10.85 -0.24 -6.34
C ALA A 95 -12.26 -0.87 -6.24
N HIS A 96 -13.28 -0.24 -6.84
CA HIS A 96 -14.61 -0.85 -6.93
C HIS A 96 -14.62 -2.15 -7.74
N HIS A 97 -14.01 -2.16 -8.93
CA HIS A 97 -13.92 -3.38 -9.74
C HIS A 97 -13.16 -4.50 -9.02
N ARG A 98 -12.08 -4.17 -8.28
CA ARG A 98 -11.37 -5.14 -7.44
C ARG A 98 -12.24 -5.70 -6.33
N LEU A 99 -13.07 -4.88 -5.67
CA LEU A 99 -14.00 -5.37 -4.66
C LEU A 99 -15.03 -6.34 -5.24
N GLU A 100 -15.58 -6.05 -6.42
CA GLU A 100 -16.49 -6.96 -7.12
C GLU A 100 -15.81 -8.29 -7.47
N LYS A 101 -14.58 -8.21 -8.00
CA LYS A 101 -13.75 -9.39 -8.27
C LYS A 101 -13.52 -10.23 -7.02
N TYR A 102 -13.09 -9.61 -5.91
CA TYR A 102 -12.83 -10.34 -4.68
C TYR A 102 -14.10 -10.92 -4.07
N ALA A 103 -15.23 -10.21 -4.11
CA ALA A 103 -16.51 -10.76 -3.69
C ALA A 103 -16.90 -12.02 -4.49
N PHE A 104 -16.68 -12.00 -5.81
CA PHE A 104 -16.86 -13.18 -6.65
C PHE A 104 -15.92 -14.33 -6.26
N GLU A 105 -14.63 -14.05 -6.07
CA GLU A 105 -13.63 -15.06 -5.69
C GLU A 105 -13.90 -15.65 -4.30
N ILE A 106 -14.33 -14.83 -3.34
CA ILE A 106 -14.74 -15.28 -1.99
C ILE A 106 -15.88 -16.28 -2.11
N ASN A 107 -16.94 -15.94 -2.85
CA ASN A 107 -18.08 -16.84 -3.02
C ASN A 107 -17.66 -18.14 -3.73
N LYS A 108 -16.87 -18.04 -4.81
CA LYS A 108 -16.35 -19.20 -5.53
C LYS A 108 -15.57 -20.15 -4.63
N TRP A 109 -14.57 -19.65 -3.91
CA TRP A 109 -13.69 -20.49 -3.09
C TRP A 109 -14.40 -21.02 -1.85
N ARG A 110 -15.30 -20.23 -1.25
CA ARG A 110 -16.18 -20.68 -0.17
C ARG A 110 -17.02 -21.89 -0.62
N THR A 111 -17.74 -21.79 -1.74
CA THR A 111 -18.58 -22.90 -2.23
C THR A 111 -17.76 -24.15 -2.55
N ILE A 112 -16.55 -24.00 -3.11
CA ILE A 112 -15.65 -25.14 -3.35
C ILE A 112 -15.24 -25.79 -2.02
N CYS A 113 -14.88 -25.00 -1.00
CA CYS A 113 -14.49 -25.50 0.31
C CYS A 113 -15.65 -26.18 1.05
N GLU A 114 -16.86 -25.63 0.95
CA GLU A 114 -18.10 -26.22 1.50
C GLU A 114 -18.44 -27.58 0.88
N GLY A 115 -18.09 -27.80 -0.39
CA GLY A 115 -18.26 -29.10 -1.05
C GLY A 115 -17.19 -30.14 -0.71
N GLN A 116 -16.07 -29.74 -0.08
CA GLN A 116 -14.91 -30.60 0.18
C GLN A 116 -14.68 -30.91 1.66
N MET A 117 -15.21 -30.09 2.56
CA MET A 117 -14.99 -30.20 4.00
C MET A 117 -16.30 -30.30 4.76
N GLU A 118 -16.25 -30.83 5.98
CA GLU A 118 -17.42 -30.85 6.84
C GLU A 118 -17.80 -29.43 7.30
N PRO A 119 -19.09 -29.15 7.56
CA PRO A 119 -19.56 -27.81 7.97
C PRO A 119 -18.85 -27.26 9.22
N THR A 120 -18.48 -28.14 10.16
CA THR A 120 -17.73 -27.80 11.37
C THR A 120 -16.35 -27.23 11.05
N TRP A 121 -15.64 -27.85 10.12
CA TRP A 121 -14.35 -27.38 9.63
C TRP A 121 -14.47 -26.09 8.84
N VAL A 122 -15.48 -25.96 7.98
CA VAL A 122 -15.74 -24.74 7.20
C VAL A 122 -15.91 -23.52 8.12
N GLU A 123 -16.72 -23.63 9.18
CA GLU A 123 -16.92 -22.53 10.12
C GLU A 123 -15.65 -22.19 10.92
N ARG A 124 -14.84 -23.20 11.25
CA ARG A 124 -13.54 -23.00 11.91
C ARG A 124 -12.56 -22.25 11.00
N VAL A 125 -12.50 -22.63 9.73
CA VAL A 125 -11.69 -21.98 8.68
C VAL A 125 -12.14 -20.54 8.46
N LYS A 126 -13.44 -20.33 8.29
CA LYS A 126 -14.03 -19.00 8.12
C LYS A 126 -13.69 -18.08 9.28
N SER A 127 -13.76 -18.58 10.51
CA SER A 127 -13.41 -17.82 11.71
C SER A 127 -11.91 -17.44 11.73
N ALA A 128 -11.03 -18.37 11.37
CA ALA A 128 -9.59 -18.10 11.27
C ALA A 128 -9.29 -17.06 10.18
N ILE A 129 -9.83 -17.23 8.98
CA ILE A 129 -9.67 -16.29 7.86
C ILE A 129 -10.17 -14.89 8.25
N GLN A 130 -11.34 -14.80 8.88
CA GLN A 130 -11.91 -13.53 9.30
C GLN A 130 -11.01 -12.82 10.32
N TYR A 131 -10.48 -13.56 11.28
CA TYR A 131 -9.55 -13.02 12.27
C TYR A 131 -8.27 -12.46 11.61
N THR A 132 -7.65 -13.21 10.68
CA THR A 132 -6.48 -12.74 9.92
C THR A 132 -6.84 -11.51 9.07
N ALA A 133 -7.99 -11.52 8.40
CA ALA A 133 -8.45 -10.42 7.58
C ALA A 133 -8.69 -9.14 8.40
N ASP A 134 -9.29 -9.26 9.59
CA ASP A 134 -9.52 -8.12 10.48
C ASP A 134 -8.20 -7.56 11.02
N ALA A 135 -7.23 -8.40 11.37
CA ALA A 135 -5.90 -7.96 11.77
C ALA A 135 -5.20 -7.18 10.65
N LYS A 136 -5.19 -7.71 9.42
CA LYS A 136 -4.60 -7.03 8.24
C LYS A 136 -5.34 -5.74 7.90
N ARG A 137 -6.68 -5.76 7.98
CA ARG A 137 -7.54 -4.58 7.78
C ARG A 137 -7.21 -3.49 8.79
N GLN A 138 -7.11 -3.82 10.07
CA GLN A 138 -6.81 -2.85 11.13
C GLN A 138 -5.43 -2.22 10.94
N MET A 139 -4.40 -3.03 10.67
CA MET A 139 -3.06 -2.52 10.34
C MET A 139 -3.10 -1.56 9.13
N LYS A 140 -3.86 -1.93 8.08
CA LYS A 140 -3.99 -1.07 6.89
C LYS A 140 -4.70 0.24 7.21
N LYS A 141 -5.79 0.17 7.96
CA LYS A 141 -6.58 1.33 8.38
C LYS A 141 -5.73 2.32 9.17
N GLU A 142 -4.96 1.84 10.14
CA GLU A 142 -4.05 2.68 10.94
C GLU A 142 -3.00 3.35 10.06
N TYR A 143 -2.34 2.58 9.19
CA TYR A 143 -1.37 3.12 8.24
C TYR A 143 -1.97 4.21 7.34
N LEU A 144 -3.14 3.96 6.76
CA LEU A 144 -3.80 4.92 5.86
C LEU A 144 -4.32 6.16 6.61
N ASN A 145 -4.77 6.01 7.85
CA ASN A 145 -5.15 7.13 8.72
C ASN A 145 -3.95 8.01 9.03
N GLN A 146 -2.80 7.43 9.42
CA GLN A 146 -1.56 8.19 9.62
C GLN A 146 -1.14 8.91 8.33
N LYS A 147 -1.22 8.23 7.18
CA LYS A 147 -0.92 8.82 5.87
C LYS A 147 -1.85 9.99 5.57
N LEU A 148 -3.15 9.88 5.85
CA LEU A 148 -4.13 10.95 5.66
C LEU A 148 -3.83 12.16 6.56
N GLN A 149 -3.47 11.92 7.83
CA GLN A 149 -3.09 13.01 8.74
C GLN A 149 -1.85 13.76 8.24
N ARG A 150 -0.84 13.04 7.74
CA ARG A 150 0.35 13.67 7.12
C ARG A 150 0.01 14.47 5.86
N LEU A 151 -0.98 14.06 5.08
CA LEU A 151 -1.43 14.81 3.89
C LEU A 151 -2.21 16.07 4.27
N ARG A 152 -2.96 16.03 5.37
CA ARG A 152 -3.73 17.18 5.88
C ARG A 152 -2.87 18.18 6.63
N SER A 153 -1.78 17.72 7.24
CA SER A 153 -0.90 18.58 8.03
C SER A 153 -0.23 19.60 7.11
N PRO A 154 -0.37 20.92 7.38
CA PRO A 154 0.38 21.93 6.63
C PRO A 154 1.86 21.61 6.78
N ARG A 155 2.60 21.76 5.68
CA ARG A 155 4.01 21.37 5.46
C ARG A 155 5.06 21.92 6.47
N LYS A 156 4.63 22.53 7.57
CA LYS A 156 5.43 23.22 8.60
C LYS A 156 6.48 22.31 9.23
N GLU A 157 6.18 21.04 9.51
CA GLU A 157 7.16 20.09 10.05
C GLU A 157 8.37 19.88 9.13
N ASN A 158 8.19 20.00 7.81
CA ASN A 158 9.32 19.90 6.87
C ASN A 158 10.13 21.20 6.79
N GLN A 159 9.54 22.36 7.12
CA GLN A 159 10.29 23.62 7.16
C GLN A 159 11.17 23.68 8.40
N GLU A 160 10.68 23.29 9.58
CA GLU A 160 11.47 23.27 10.81
C GLU A 160 12.64 22.27 10.70
N ASN A 161 12.37 21.04 10.23
CA ASN A 161 13.42 20.05 9.98
C ASN A 161 14.41 20.48 8.87
N LEU A 162 13.95 21.26 7.87
CA LEU A 162 14.82 21.82 6.84
C LEU A 162 15.66 22.98 7.38
N ILE A 163 15.09 23.84 8.21
CA ILE A 163 15.78 24.94 8.89
C ILE A 163 16.82 24.38 9.86
N ASP A 164 16.51 23.32 10.58
CA ASP A 164 17.47 22.61 11.45
C ASP A 164 18.59 21.95 10.66
N ARG A 165 18.28 21.30 9.53
CA ARG A 165 19.33 20.77 8.65
C ARG A 165 20.18 21.86 8.00
N LEU A 166 19.57 22.96 7.57
CA LEU A 166 20.28 24.09 6.97
C LEU A 166 21.13 24.84 8.01
N SER A 167 20.65 24.98 9.24
CA SER A 167 21.42 25.58 10.34
C SER A 167 22.60 24.69 10.74
N GLN A 168 22.41 23.37 10.82
CA GLN A 168 23.50 22.40 11.04
C GLN A 168 24.53 22.43 9.89
N MET A 169 24.09 22.59 8.64
CA MET A 169 25.00 22.75 7.49
C MET A 169 25.72 24.11 7.47
N ALA A 170 25.05 25.19 7.89
CA ALA A 170 25.65 26.52 7.99
C ALA A 170 26.74 26.56 9.07
N ILE A 171 26.56 25.84 10.18
CA ILE A 171 27.57 25.70 11.24
C ILE A 171 28.80 24.92 10.73
N SER A 172 28.62 23.97 9.82
CA SER A 172 29.73 23.23 9.19
C SER A 172 30.51 24.06 8.15
N ARG A 173 29.85 25.03 7.50
CA ARG A 173 30.48 25.90 6.48
C ARG A 173 31.43 26.93 7.08
N ASN A 174 31.17 27.42 8.29
CA ASN A 174 32.03 28.40 8.96
C ASN A 174 33.34 27.81 9.52
N ARG A 175 33.55 26.49 9.46
CA ARG A 175 34.81 25.86 9.89
C ARG A 175 35.82 25.63 8.75
N ARG A 176 35.46 25.93 7.49
CA ARG A 176 36.33 25.71 6.32
C ARG A 176 36.75 26.97 5.57
N VAL A 177 36.55 28.17 6.12
CA VAL A 177 36.92 29.45 5.45
C VAL A 177 38.26 30.01 5.96
N LEU A 178 39.05 29.23 6.69
CA LEU A 178 40.46 29.53 6.96
C LEU A 178 41.31 28.33 6.53
N GLY A 179 41.45 28.18 5.22
CA GLY A 179 42.24 27.09 4.65
C GLY A 179 42.04 26.96 3.15
N ASP A 180 42.91 27.68 2.45
CA ASP A 180 43.38 27.35 1.10
C ASP A 180 42.58 27.88 -0.10
N ALA A 181 43.23 28.79 -0.80
CA ALA A 181 42.85 29.31 -2.10
C ALA A 181 43.54 28.43 -3.16
N GLY A 182 42.79 27.84 -4.08
CA GLY A 182 43.43 27.12 -5.18
C GLY A 182 42.47 26.43 -6.14
N GLN A 183 42.46 26.96 -7.37
CA GLN A 183 42.20 26.31 -8.64
C GLN A 183 40.75 26.11 -9.15
N LEU A 184 40.58 26.77 -10.30
CA LEU A 184 39.48 26.79 -11.24
C LEU A 184 39.30 25.48 -12.01
N ARG A 185 38.05 25.28 -12.46
CA ARG A 185 37.61 24.89 -13.81
C ARG A 185 37.10 23.44 -13.96
N GLU A 186 35.82 23.32 -14.34
CA GLU A 186 35.36 22.52 -15.51
C GLU A 186 33.88 22.82 -15.86
N ASP A 187 33.59 22.77 -17.16
CA ASP A 187 32.39 23.25 -17.88
C ASP A 187 31.12 22.38 -17.69
N PRO A 188 29.89 22.94 -17.72
CA PRO A 188 28.64 22.18 -17.71
C PRO A 188 28.04 22.07 -19.11
N ARG A 189 28.54 21.16 -19.96
CA ARG A 189 27.93 20.83 -21.26
C ARG A 189 28.06 19.35 -21.60
N ALA A 190 27.36 18.49 -20.86
CA ALA A 190 27.05 17.12 -21.30
C ALA A 190 25.99 16.49 -20.40
N ALA A 191 24.71 16.74 -20.69
CA ALA A 191 23.57 15.86 -20.31
C ALA A 191 22.26 16.43 -20.86
N PHE A 192 22.17 16.57 -22.18
CA PHE A 192 20.90 16.82 -22.87
C PHE A 192 20.88 15.94 -24.13
N ASN A 193 20.49 14.68 -23.96
CA ASN A 193 19.62 13.92 -24.87
C ASN A 193 19.57 12.45 -24.46
N GLU A 194 18.51 11.79 -24.95
CA GLU A 194 18.12 10.38 -24.80
C GLU A 194 17.23 10.11 -23.58
N HIS A 195 15.97 9.67 -23.68
CA HIS A 195 15.20 9.02 -24.74
C HIS A 195 13.73 9.47 -24.58
N PHE A 196 13.11 9.96 -25.65
CA PHE A 196 11.66 9.87 -25.82
C PHE A 196 11.41 8.47 -26.37
N ASP A 197 10.79 7.60 -25.59
CA ASP A 197 10.24 6.36 -26.12
C ASP A 197 8.81 6.14 -25.61
N GLU A 198 7.94 5.83 -26.56
CA GLU A 198 6.52 5.62 -26.40
C GLU A 198 6.26 4.30 -25.69
N LYS A 199 5.73 4.38 -24.46
CA LYS A 199 4.70 3.50 -23.91
C LYS A 199 4.18 4.15 -22.64
N ARG A 200 2.92 4.62 -22.68
CA ARG A 200 2.22 5.04 -21.45
C ARG A 200 1.80 3.79 -20.67
N ASP A 201 2.79 3.12 -20.09
CA ASP A 201 2.56 2.12 -19.06
C ASP A 201 2.17 2.88 -17.80
N PHE A 202 0.87 3.02 -17.58
CA PHE A 202 0.39 3.47 -16.29
C PHE A 202 0.85 2.43 -15.24
N PRO A 203 1.60 2.84 -14.21
CA PRO A 203 2.04 1.90 -13.20
C PRO A 203 0.82 1.25 -12.56
N SER A 204 0.83 -0.08 -12.44
CA SER A 204 -0.20 -0.81 -11.70
C SER A 204 -0.33 -0.22 -10.29
N PHE A 205 -1.49 -0.35 -9.66
CA PHE A 205 -1.76 0.20 -8.33
C PHE A 205 -0.65 -0.16 -7.30
N ASN A 206 -0.04 -1.35 -7.41
CA ASN A 206 1.08 -1.74 -6.55
C ASN A 206 2.33 -0.87 -6.77
N ALA A 207 2.68 -0.62 -8.04
CA ALA A 207 3.78 0.26 -8.41
C ALA A 207 3.48 1.74 -8.08
N ALA A 208 2.25 2.21 -8.32
CA ALA A 208 1.86 3.60 -8.09
C ALA A 208 1.94 3.99 -6.61
N PHE A 209 1.70 3.05 -5.69
CA PHE A 209 1.71 3.31 -4.25
C PHE A 209 3.00 2.91 -3.52
N GLY A 210 4.03 2.46 -4.25
CA GLY A 210 5.28 1.97 -3.66
C GLY A 210 5.10 0.71 -2.82
N PHE A 211 4.10 -0.12 -3.17
CA PHE A 211 3.93 -1.43 -2.58
C PHE A 211 4.64 -2.45 -3.47
N GLU A 212 5.94 -2.61 -3.25
CA GLU A 212 6.54 -3.94 -3.38
C GLU A 212 6.05 -4.74 -2.17
N PHE A 213 4.90 -5.39 -2.30
CA PHE A 213 4.85 -6.70 -1.71
C PHE A 213 5.79 -7.51 -2.59
N HIS A 214 6.98 -7.81 -2.06
CA HIS A 214 7.65 -9.01 -2.52
C HIS A 214 6.55 -10.06 -2.52
N ASP A 215 6.24 -10.55 -3.72
CA ASP A 215 5.79 -11.90 -3.92
C ASP A 215 6.96 -12.77 -3.43
N SER A 216 7.25 -12.70 -2.12
CA SER A 216 8.16 -13.60 -1.48
C SER A 216 7.43 -14.91 -1.68
N GLY A 217 7.99 -15.74 -2.56
CA GLY A 217 7.55 -17.10 -2.85
C GLY A 217 7.60 -17.97 -1.60
N LEU A 218 6.87 -17.57 -0.56
CA LEU A 218 6.52 -18.31 0.63
C LEU A 218 5.49 -19.41 0.30
N PHE A 219 5.31 -19.71 -0.99
CA PHE A 219 4.63 -20.88 -1.50
C PHE A 219 5.58 -22.06 -1.77
N ASP A 220 6.91 -21.91 -1.63
CA ASP A 220 7.87 -23.01 -1.84
C ASP A 220 8.60 -23.50 -0.57
N ASP A 221 8.51 -22.82 0.57
CA ASP A 221 9.25 -23.20 1.80
C ASP A 221 8.49 -24.12 2.78
N TYR A 222 7.39 -24.74 2.35
CA TYR A 222 6.69 -25.77 3.12
C TYR A 222 6.39 -27.02 2.27
N LEU A 223 7.44 -27.59 1.68
CA LEU A 223 7.48 -28.99 1.26
C LEU A 223 7.73 -29.91 2.45
#